data_AF-A0A371EU61-F1
#
_entry.id   AF-A0A371EU61-F1
#
_cell.length_a   1.000
_cell.length_b   1.000
_cell.length_c   1.000
_cell.angle_alpha   90.00
_cell.angle_beta   90.00
_cell.angle_gamma   90.00
#
_symmetry.space_group_name_H-M   'P 1'
#
loop_
_entity.id
_entity.type
_entity.pdbx_description
1 polymer ?
#
loop_
_entity_poly.entity_id
_entity_poly.type
_entity_poly.pdbx_seq_one_letter_code
_entity_poly.pdbx_strand_id
1 'polypeptide(L)'
;MSSSGRWGCCAWRGAESSSSMKLLLFMVPLVFVAGLISILGPNPSTWFFTANSPLLFSSVTSSTSSSAAELKQREGLVVVAVDTHGGENVISDDTHFNHTSTPQFSVQAIQTPQQVPNKDEQNVSQLWPNLTLVSESDVPAERPKLQRKVSILDRTEAGLLQARAAIREARNGSQTQDIDYVPVGPMYNNANAFHRSYLEMEKQFKVFVYEEGEPPVFHNGPCKSIYSMEGNFIHAIEMNDQFRTRDPEKAHVFFIPFSVAMLVQFVYVRDSHDFGPIKKTVTDYVNVIAGKYPYWNRSLGADHFTLACHDWGPEISRSVPNLQKNSIRVLCNANTSEGFVPSKDVSLPEINLQSGSINGLIGGPSASRRWVLAFFAGGLHGPIRPVLLEHWENKDENIQVHKYLPKGVSYYEMMRKSKFCLCPSGYEVASPRVVEAIYTGCVPVLISDHYVPPFNDVLNWKSFSVEVSVKDIPKLKEILLNISPRQYIRMQRRIAQVRRHFEVHSPPKRFDVFHMILHSVWLRRLNFKVHDDQ
;
A
#
# COMPACT_ATOMS: atom_id res chain seq x y z
N MET A 1 -35.32 -10.98 -13.44
CA MET A 1 -34.15 -10.19 -12.96
C MET A 1 -33.96 -10.51 -11.50
N SER A 2 -32.83 -11.08 -11.11
CA SER A 2 -32.55 -11.54 -9.74
C SER A 2 -31.30 -10.85 -9.20
N SER A 3 -31.42 -10.09 -8.11
CA SER A 3 -30.31 -9.45 -7.42
C SER A 3 -29.93 -10.23 -6.17
N SER A 4 -28.94 -11.12 -6.27
CA SER A 4 -28.30 -11.75 -5.12
C SER A 4 -27.42 -10.73 -4.38
N GLY A 5 -27.41 -10.78 -3.05
CA GLY A 5 -26.83 -9.71 -2.22
C GLY A 5 -25.30 -9.72 -2.14
N ARG A 6 -24.69 -8.53 -2.21
CA ARG A 6 -23.29 -8.32 -1.77
C ARG A 6 -23.23 -8.21 -0.24
N TRP A 7 -22.28 -8.91 0.37
CA TRP A 7 -21.97 -8.77 1.80
C TRP A 7 -21.19 -7.48 2.03
N GLY A 8 -21.80 -6.50 2.71
CA GLY A 8 -21.18 -5.23 3.02
C GLY A 8 -20.59 -5.19 4.44
N CYS A 9 -19.27 -5.25 4.56
CA CYS A 9 -18.57 -4.72 5.73
C CYS A 9 -18.48 -3.18 5.65
N CYS A 10 -18.19 -2.52 6.76
CA CYS A 10 -18.13 -1.05 6.90
C CYS A 10 -19.48 -0.30 6.81
N ALA A 11 -20.57 -0.87 7.35
CA ALA A 11 -21.79 -0.13 7.66
C ALA A 11 -22.04 -0.11 9.18
N TRP A 12 -21.85 1.05 9.83
CA TRP A 12 -22.25 1.29 11.23
C TRP A 12 -22.99 2.63 11.35
N ARG A 13 -24.08 2.62 12.12
CA ARG A 13 -24.82 3.83 12.49
C ARG A 13 -24.25 4.40 13.80
N GLY A 14 -24.13 5.73 13.87
CA GLY A 14 -24.06 6.50 15.11
C GLY A 14 -24.98 7.71 14.95
N ALA A 15 -25.81 8.01 15.94
CA ALA A 15 -26.83 9.05 15.83
C ALA A 15 -27.05 9.80 17.16
N GLU A 16 -26.77 11.09 17.15
CA GLU A 16 -27.18 12.14 18.11
C GLU A 16 -26.89 13.49 17.41
N SER A 17 -27.55 14.62 17.69
CA SER A 17 -28.89 14.86 18.24
C SER A 17 -29.22 16.35 18.01
N SER A 18 -30.37 16.69 17.41
CA SER A 18 -31.15 17.93 17.64
C SER A 18 -32.18 18.17 16.52
N SER A 19 -33.46 17.93 16.81
CA SER A 19 -34.62 18.72 16.35
C SER A 19 -35.88 18.08 16.91
N SER A 20 -36.51 18.72 17.89
CA SER A 20 -37.69 18.17 18.59
C SER A 20 -39.01 18.60 17.95
N MET A 21 -40.11 17.97 18.37
CA MET A 21 -41.51 18.35 18.08
C MET A 21 -41.94 18.35 16.60
N LYS A 22 -42.13 17.14 16.03
CA LYS A 22 -43.20 16.90 15.01
C LYS A 22 -43.58 15.44 14.72
N LEU A 23 -42.75 14.45 15.03
CA LEU A 23 -42.97 13.05 14.61
C LEU A 23 -43.89 12.18 15.51
N LEU A 24 -44.40 12.70 16.62
CA LEU A 24 -45.07 11.89 17.67
C LEU A 24 -46.51 11.46 17.34
N LEU A 25 -47.10 11.90 16.23
CA LEU A 25 -48.52 11.67 15.90
C LEU A 25 -48.81 10.47 14.98
N PHE A 26 -47.80 9.77 14.45
CA PHE A 26 -48.01 8.71 13.46
C PHE A 26 -47.64 7.28 13.89
N MET A 27 -47.03 7.09 15.07
CA MET A 27 -46.55 5.76 15.53
C MET A 27 -47.50 5.01 16.46
N VAL A 28 -48.63 5.59 16.84
CA VAL A 28 -49.62 4.95 17.75
C VAL A 28 -50.42 3.81 17.10
N PRO A 29 -50.90 3.89 15.84
CA PRO A 29 -51.78 2.85 15.28
C PRO A 29 -51.12 1.50 15.00
N LEU A 30 -49.82 1.47 14.73
CA LEU A 30 -49.14 0.32 14.13
C LEU A 30 -48.79 -0.80 15.15
N VAL A 31 -48.68 -0.47 16.43
CA VAL A 31 -48.35 -1.43 17.49
C VAL A 31 -49.52 -2.36 17.82
N PHE A 32 -50.76 -1.89 17.68
CA PHE A 32 -51.96 -2.67 18.01
C PHE A 32 -52.27 -3.81 17.03
N VAL A 33 -51.85 -3.70 15.76
CA VAL A 33 -52.15 -4.71 14.73
C VAL A 33 -51.26 -5.96 14.87
N ALA A 34 -50.02 -5.80 15.35
CA ALA A 34 -49.09 -6.92 15.53
C ALA A 34 -49.43 -7.83 16.72
N GLY A 35 -50.19 -7.35 17.72
CA GLY A 35 -50.47 -8.08 18.96
C GLY A 35 -51.52 -9.19 18.85
N LEU A 36 -52.31 -9.25 17.77
CA LEU A 36 -53.52 -10.09 17.70
C LEU A 36 -53.35 -11.44 16.97
N ILE A 37 -52.17 -11.73 16.40
CA ILE A 37 -51.93 -12.97 15.65
C ILE A 37 -51.37 -14.11 16.55
N SER A 38 -50.86 -13.78 17.74
CA SER A 38 -50.13 -14.71 18.63
C SER A 38 -51.00 -15.58 19.56
N ILE A 39 -52.32 -15.68 19.32
CA ILE A 39 -53.28 -16.29 20.28
C ILE A 39 -53.95 -17.58 19.75
N LEU A 40 -53.87 -17.89 18.46
CA LEU A 40 -54.51 -19.09 17.88
C LEU A 40 -53.56 -19.85 16.93
N GLY A 41 -53.16 -21.05 17.34
CA GLY A 41 -52.41 -22.01 16.53
C GLY A 41 -53.00 -23.43 16.64
N PRO A 42 -52.93 -24.27 15.59
CA PRO A 42 -53.30 -25.69 15.64
C PRO A 42 -52.10 -26.65 15.56
N ASN A 43 -52.34 -27.91 15.96
CA ASN A 43 -51.34 -28.97 16.14
C ASN A 43 -50.85 -29.66 14.83
N PRO A 44 -49.68 -30.33 14.85
CA PRO A 44 -49.16 -31.13 13.73
C PRO A 44 -49.86 -32.49 13.59
N SER A 45 -49.78 -33.10 12.39
CA SER A 45 -50.20 -34.47 12.13
C SER A 45 -49.23 -35.18 11.16
N THR A 46 -49.21 -36.51 11.20
CA THR A 46 -48.14 -37.37 10.64
C THR A 46 -48.59 -38.20 9.44
N TRP A 47 -47.86 -38.13 8.32
CA TRP A 47 -47.98 -39.07 7.20
C TRP A 47 -46.60 -39.53 6.71
N PHE A 48 -46.44 -40.84 6.54
CA PHE A 48 -45.29 -41.51 5.92
C PHE A 48 -45.61 -41.84 4.44
N PHE A 49 -44.60 -42.11 3.59
CA PHE A 49 -44.31 -43.45 3.04
C PHE A 49 -43.28 -43.48 1.88
N THR A 50 -42.33 -44.43 1.99
CA THR A 50 -41.55 -45.17 0.95
C THR A 50 -41.07 -44.52 -0.36
N ALA A 51 -39.74 -44.35 -0.45
CA ALA A 51 -38.80 -45.06 -1.35
C ALA A 51 -39.28 -45.64 -2.72
N ASN A 52 -38.42 -45.47 -3.75
CA ASN A 52 -37.87 -46.61 -4.51
C ASN A 52 -36.62 -46.26 -5.35
N SER A 53 -35.82 -47.28 -5.68
CA SER A 53 -34.70 -47.23 -6.63
C SER A 53 -34.73 -48.44 -7.56
N PRO A 54 -34.28 -48.35 -8.82
CA PRO A 54 -34.01 -49.52 -9.67
C PRO A 54 -32.53 -49.92 -9.66
N LEU A 55 -32.27 -51.23 -9.82
CA LEU A 55 -30.95 -51.87 -9.91
C LEU A 55 -30.62 -52.28 -11.36
N LEU A 56 -29.34 -52.58 -11.64
CA LEU A 56 -28.94 -53.58 -12.63
C LEU A 56 -27.59 -54.22 -12.25
N PHE A 57 -27.22 -55.36 -12.86
CA PHE A 57 -26.53 -56.46 -12.15
C PHE A 57 -25.45 -57.21 -12.97
N SER A 58 -24.28 -57.45 -12.36
CA SER A 58 -23.39 -58.64 -12.52
C SER A 58 -22.17 -58.49 -11.56
N SER A 59 -21.63 -59.45 -10.78
CA SER A 59 -21.58 -60.94 -10.77
C SER A 59 -20.64 -61.54 -11.83
N VAL A 60 -19.78 -62.56 -11.64
CA VAL A 60 -19.45 -63.59 -10.59
C VAL A 60 -17.93 -63.89 -10.80
N THR A 61 -16.94 -64.17 -9.91
CA THR A 61 -16.66 -64.53 -8.47
C THR A 61 -15.17 -64.13 -8.19
N SER A 62 -14.49 -64.22 -7.03
CA SER A 62 -14.68 -64.58 -5.59
C SER A 62 -13.59 -63.81 -4.76
N SER A 63 -13.10 -64.10 -3.54
CA SER A 63 -13.24 -65.17 -2.52
C SER A 63 -12.78 -64.67 -1.11
N THR A 64 -12.73 -65.57 -0.12
CA THR A 64 -12.28 -65.41 1.30
C THR A 64 -10.81 -64.95 1.49
N SER A 65 -10.39 -64.31 2.60
CA SER A 65 -10.95 -64.33 3.97
C SER A 65 -10.69 -63.09 4.87
N SER A 66 -11.68 -62.78 5.72
CA SER A 66 -11.60 -62.38 7.15
C SER A 66 -10.96 -61.05 7.65
N SER A 67 -11.62 -60.52 8.70
CA SER A 67 -11.24 -59.46 9.67
C SER A 67 -11.45 -58.00 9.26
N ALA A 68 -11.84 -57.16 10.23
CA ALA A 68 -12.36 -55.82 10.02
C ALA A 68 -12.05 -54.86 11.19
N ALA A 69 -11.81 -53.59 10.85
CA ALA A 69 -11.89 -52.37 11.69
C ALA A 69 -11.52 -51.18 10.77
N GLU A 70 -12.43 -50.75 9.89
CA GLU A 70 -13.48 -49.74 10.15
C GLU A 70 -12.95 -48.30 10.07
N LEU A 71 -13.56 -47.50 9.18
CA LEU A 71 -13.11 -46.16 8.80
C LEU A 71 -14.33 -45.28 8.49
N LYS A 72 -14.64 -44.33 9.37
CA LYS A 72 -15.52 -43.17 9.11
C LYS A 72 -14.93 -41.94 9.82
N GLN A 73 -14.78 -40.76 9.22
CA GLN A 73 -15.68 -39.96 8.35
C GLN A 73 -16.65 -39.06 9.13
N ARG A 74 -16.09 -37.98 9.67
CA ARG A 74 -16.46 -36.57 9.36
C ARG A 74 -17.95 -36.27 9.06
N GLU A 75 -18.67 -35.94 10.12
CA GLU A 75 -19.64 -34.84 10.16
C GLU A 75 -19.07 -33.81 11.18
N GLY A 76 -19.38 -32.51 11.20
CA GLY A 76 -20.42 -31.75 10.51
C GLY A 76 -20.95 -30.69 11.47
N LEU A 77 -20.12 -29.71 11.86
CA LEU A 77 -20.41 -28.81 13.00
C LEU A 77 -20.52 -27.32 12.64
N VAL A 78 -21.62 -26.76 13.12
CA VAL A 78 -22.11 -25.37 13.10
C VAL A 78 -21.03 -24.31 13.41
N VAL A 79 -21.08 -23.19 12.69
CA VAL A 79 -20.35 -21.96 13.05
C VAL A 79 -20.98 -21.34 14.30
N VAL A 80 -20.28 -21.38 15.43
CA VAL A 80 -20.62 -20.65 16.65
C VAL A 80 -19.69 -19.45 16.77
N ALA A 81 -20.24 -18.24 16.86
CA ALA A 81 -19.47 -17.06 17.22
C ALA A 81 -19.10 -17.13 18.71
N VAL A 82 -17.80 -17.19 19.02
CA VAL A 82 -17.30 -17.15 20.39
C VAL A 82 -17.09 -15.70 20.79
N ASP A 83 -17.81 -15.26 21.83
CA ASP A 83 -17.71 -13.92 22.38
C ASP A 83 -16.46 -13.81 23.27
N THR A 84 -15.45 -13.06 22.83
CA THR A 84 -14.16 -12.95 23.54
C THR A 84 -14.13 -11.75 24.47
N HIS A 85 -14.65 -11.92 25.69
CA HIS A 85 -14.50 -10.94 26.76
C HIS A 85 -13.02 -10.77 27.18
N GLY A 86 -12.52 -9.55 27.04
CA GLY A 86 -11.47 -8.94 27.89
C GLY A 86 -10.20 -9.73 28.20
N GLY A 87 -9.20 -9.67 27.32
CA GLY A 87 -7.84 -10.09 27.63
C GLY A 87 -6.79 -9.46 26.70
N GLU A 88 -5.99 -8.53 27.21
CA GLU A 88 -4.84 -7.97 26.48
C GLU A 88 -3.72 -9.01 26.36
N ASN A 89 -3.71 -9.77 25.26
CA ASN A 89 -2.58 -10.54 24.81
C ASN A 89 -2.21 -10.11 23.39
N VAL A 90 -1.01 -9.54 23.22
CA VAL A 90 -0.44 -9.30 21.89
C VAL A 90 -0.06 -10.66 21.31
N ILE A 91 -0.83 -11.14 20.34
CA ILE A 91 -0.47 -12.34 19.57
C ILE A 91 0.74 -11.99 18.71
N SER A 92 1.90 -12.46 19.16
CA SER A 92 3.07 -12.63 18.30
C SER A 92 2.84 -13.91 17.49
N ASP A 93 3.05 -13.84 16.18
CA ASP A 93 3.01 -15.02 15.32
C ASP A 93 4.37 -15.75 15.40
N ASP A 94 4.67 -16.28 16.60
CA ASP A 94 5.92 -17.00 16.92
C ASP A 94 5.92 -18.40 16.26
N THR A 95 5.95 -18.45 14.92
CA THR A 95 6.19 -19.66 14.14
C THR A 95 7.69 -19.87 13.92
N HIS A 96 8.23 -20.94 14.53
CA HIS A 96 9.66 -21.28 14.50
C HIS A 96 10.11 -21.83 13.13
N PHE A 97 10.31 -20.95 12.16
CA PHE A 97 10.89 -21.31 10.86
C PHE A 97 12.43 -21.34 10.89
N ASN A 98 12.99 -22.53 11.10
CA ASN A 98 14.42 -22.80 10.91
C ASN A 98 14.77 -22.84 9.40
N HIS A 99 15.00 -21.69 8.79
CA HIS A 99 15.54 -21.60 7.42
C HIS A 99 17.02 -21.22 7.41
N THR A 100 17.86 -22.21 7.10
CA THR A 100 19.32 -22.09 7.07
C THR A 100 19.81 -21.50 5.75
N SER A 101 20.55 -20.40 5.82
CA SER A 101 21.48 -19.83 4.82
C SER A 101 21.35 -20.25 3.34
N THR A 102 20.88 -19.33 2.49
CA THR A 102 21.18 -19.33 1.05
C THR A 102 22.70 -19.25 0.83
N PRO A 103 23.30 -20.01 -0.10
CA PRO A 103 24.76 -20.06 -0.25
C PRO A 103 25.36 -18.78 -0.84
N GLN A 104 26.57 -18.43 -0.39
CA GLN A 104 27.35 -17.33 -0.96
C GLN A 104 27.82 -17.66 -2.38
N PHE A 105 27.53 -16.77 -3.34
CA PHE A 105 28.23 -16.75 -4.62
C PHE A 105 29.49 -15.90 -4.54
N SER A 106 30.62 -16.47 -4.98
CA SER A 106 31.94 -15.81 -4.97
C SER A 106 32.06 -14.77 -6.07
N VAL A 107 32.37 -13.52 -5.71
CA VAL A 107 32.69 -12.46 -6.68
C VAL A 107 34.14 -12.61 -7.16
N GLN A 108 34.33 -12.84 -8.46
CA GLN A 108 35.63 -12.66 -9.11
C GLN A 108 35.73 -11.25 -9.69
N ALA A 109 36.87 -10.59 -9.49
CA ALA A 109 37.11 -9.23 -9.96
C ALA A 109 37.55 -9.19 -11.44
N ILE A 110 37.04 -8.23 -12.19
CA ILE A 110 37.49 -7.89 -13.54
C ILE A 110 38.26 -6.56 -13.47
N GLN A 111 39.39 -6.49 -14.18
CA GLN A 111 40.38 -5.41 -14.05
C GLN A 111 40.13 -4.24 -15.02
N THR A 112 40.49 -3.03 -14.58
CA THR A 112 40.40 -1.79 -15.36
C THR A 112 41.69 -1.51 -16.15
N PRO A 113 41.62 -1.18 -17.46
CA PRO A 113 42.72 -0.53 -18.19
C PRO A 113 42.85 0.97 -17.84
N GLN A 114 44.05 1.53 -18.00
CA GLN A 114 44.40 2.89 -17.56
C GLN A 114 44.34 3.96 -18.69
N GLN A 115 44.43 5.24 -18.30
CA GLN A 115 44.52 6.42 -19.19
C GLN A 115 45.97 6.69 -19.69
N VAL A 116 46.16 7.84 -20.38
CA VAL A 116 47.40 8.66 -20.60
C VAL A 116 47.88 8.71 -22.07
N PRO A 117 48.21 9.89 -22.67
CA PRO A 117 47.84 11.30 -22.38
C PRO A 117 47.38 12.15 -23.61
N ASN A 118 47.14 13.46 -23.38
CA ASN A 118 46.94 14.51 -24.39
C ASN A 118 48.25 15.04 -25.02
N LYS A 119 48.13 15.70 -26.20
CA LYS A 119 48.89 16.86 -26.78
C LYS A 119 48.56 16.94 -28.29
N ASP A 120 48.49 18.07 -29.01
CA ASP A 120 48.48 19.51 -28.72
C ASP A 120 47.64 20.25 -29.82
N GLU A 121 47.48 21.57 -29.75
CA GLU A 121 46.58 22.41 -30.59
C GLU A 121 47.06 22.68 -32.03
N GLN A 122 46.13 23.00 -32.96
CA GLN A 122 46.12 24.30 -33.70
C GLN A 122 44.91 24.51 -34.64
N ASN A 123 44.71 25.78 -35.06
CA ASN A 123 43.61 26.28 -35.91
C ASN A 123 43.72 25.87 -37.39
N VAL A 124 42.60 25.98 -38.14
CA VAL A 124 42.53 26.82 -39.36
C VAL A 124 41.06 27.13 -39.72
N SER A 125 40.84 28.27 -40.38
CA SER A 125 39.52 28.86 -40.69
C SER A 125 38.88 28.35 -42.00
N GLN A 126 37.56 28.56 -42.10
CA GLN A 126 36.76 28.89 -43.29
C GLN A 126 37.33 28.64 -44.71
N LEU A 127 36.54 27.98 -45.56
CA LEU A 127 36.24 28.50 -46.91
C LEU A 127 34.87 27.99 -47.42
N TRP A 128 34.20 28.78 -48.27
CA TRP A 128 33.03 28.39 -49.06
C TRP A 128 33.41 28.24 -50.54
N PRO A 129 32.64 27.47 -51.33
CA PRO A 129 32.39 27.79 -52.73
C PRO A 129 30.97 28.35 -52.94
N ASN A 130 30.81 29.27 -53.90
CA ASN A 130 29.54 29.92 -54.21
C ASN A 130 28.70 29.15 -55.25
N LEU A 131 27.38 29.18 -55.02
CA LEU A 131 26.29 29.37 -56.00
C LEU A 131 26.56 29.11 -57.49
N THR A 132 25.83 28.15 -58.06
CA THR A 132 25.33 28.23 -59.44
C THR A 132 23.86 28.67 -59.43
N LEU A 133 23.47 29.51 -60.39
CA LEU A 133 22.15 30.14 -60.47
C LEU A 133 21.17 29.31 -61.32
N VAL A 134 20.01 28.97 -60.75
CA VAL A 134 18.81 28.56 -61.51
C VAL A 134 17.60 29.24 -60.88
N SER A 135 16.73 29.82 -61.72
CA SER A 135 15.52 30.53 -61.29
C SER A 135 14.28 29.66 -61.46
N GLU A 136 13.41 29.70 -60.45
CA GLU A 136 11.96 29.47 -60.46
C GLU A 136 11.33 28.72 -61.65
N SER A 137 10.80 27.51 -61.39
CA SER A 137 9.38 27.18 -61.69
C SER A 137 8.97 25.77 -61.22
N ASP A 138 9.24 25.42 -59.95
CA ASP A 138 8.64 24.23 -59.33
C ASP A 138 8.08 24.57 -57.95
N VAL A 139 6.75 24.52 -57.82
CA VAL A 139 6.06 24.61 -56.53
C VAL A 139 6.19 23.25 -55.85
N PRO A 140 6.82 23.13 -54.66
CA PRO A 140 6.82 21.87 -53.93
C PRO A 140 5.37 21.56 -53.54
N ALA A 141 4.76 20.58 -54.20
CA ALA A 141 3.38 20.19 -53.95
C ALA A 141 3.21 19.91 -52.44
N GLU A 142 2.33 20.65 -51.76
CA GLU A 142 2.06 20.40 -50.35
C GLU A 142 1.60 18.95 -50.21
N ARG A 143 2.46 18.11 -49.61
CA ARG A 143 2.02 16.79 -49.13
C ARG A 143 0.82 17.07 -48.23
N PRO A 144 -0.37 16.52 -48.52
CA PRO A 144 -1.56 16.84 -47.75
C PRO A 144 -1.26 16.53 -46.30
N LYS A 145 -1.30 17.55 -45.44
CA LYS A 145 -1.10 17.43 -44.00
C LYS A 145 -2.25 16.60 -43.45
N LEU A 146 -2.08 15.29 -43.48
CA LEU A 146 -3.06 14.31 -43.02
C LEU A 146 -3.41 14.70 -41.58
N GLN A 147 -4.62 15.22 -41.38
CA GLN A 147 -5.02 15.76 -40.10
C GLN A 147 -5.19 14.60 -39.12
N ARG A 148 -4.08 14.22 -38.45
CA ARG A 148 -4.06 13.17 -37.44
C ARG A 148 -5.09 13.55 -36.38
N LYS A 149 -6.21 12.83 -36.38
CA LYS A 149 -7.35 13.07 -35.51
C LYS A 149 -6.86 12.86 -34.07
N VAL A 150 -6.71 13.95 -33.33
CA VAL A 150 -6.15 13.99 -31.97
C VAL A 150 -6.78 12.90 -31.12
N SER A 151 -5.99 11.91 -30.71
CA SER A 151 -6.48 10.74 -29.97
C SER A 151 -6.91 11.15 -28.56
N ILE A 152 -7.60 10.25 -27.85
CA ILE A 152 -7.92 10.52 -26.44
C ILE A 152 -6.63 10.50 -25.60
N LEU A 153 -5.65 9.65 -25.96
CA LEU A 153 -4.34 9.64 -25.32
C LEU A 153 -3.58 10.96 -25.57
N ASP A 154 -3.61 11.52 -26.79
CA ASP A 154 -3.01 12.83 -27.07
C ASP A 154 -3.55 13.93 -26.14
N ARG A 155 -4.85 13.88 -25.80
CA ARG A 155 -5.49 14.81 -24.85
C ARG A 155 -5.00 14.59 -23.42
N THR A 156 -4.94 13.34 -22.97
CA THR A 156 -4.43 12.99 -21.62
C THR A 156 -2.96 13.40 -21.48
N GLU A 157 -2.11 13.13 -22.47
CA GLU A 157 -0.70 13.53 -22.47
C GLU A 157 -0.51 15.05 -22.53
N ALA A 158 -1.41 15.79 -23.21
CA ALA A 158 -1.42 17.25 -23.15
C ALA A 158 -1.80 17.79 -21.75
N GLY A 159 -2.78 17.17 -21.07
CA GLY A 159 -3.13 17.50 -19.69
C GLY A 159 -1.98 17.25 -18.70
N LEU A 160 -1.30 16.11 -18.84
CA LEU A 160 -0.10 15.76 -18.08
C LEU A 160 1.10 16.68 -18.38
N LEU A 161 1.21 17.22 -19.60
CA LEU A 161 2.21 18.24 -19.94
C LEU A 161 1.91 19.58 -19.26
N GLN A 162 0.65 20.01 -19.25
CA GLN A 162 0.21 21.21 -18.53
C GLN A 162 0.43 21.08 -17.02
N ALA A 163 0.11 19.93 -16.42
CA ALA A 163 0.38 19.65 -15.01
C ALA A 163 1.88 19.77 -14.70
N ARG A 164 2.76 19.15 -15.50
CA ARG A 164 4.22 19.26 -15.34
C ARG A 164 4.72 20.71 -15.44
N ALA A 165 4.16 21.52 -16.34
CA ALA A 165 4.51 22.93 -16.47
C ALA A 165 4.13 23.72 -15.20
N ALA A 166 2.88 23.60 -14.75
CA ALA A 166 2.39 24.30 -13.55
C ALA A 166 3.16 23.88 -12.27
N ILE A 167 3.47 22.59 -12.12
CA ILE A 167 4.29 22.09 -11.00
C ILE A 167 5.70 22.67 -11.05
N ARG A 168 6.32 22.75 -12.24
CA ARG A 168 7.66 23.32 -12.42
C ARG A 168 7.70 24.81 -12.08
N GLU A 169 6.69 25.57 -12.49
CA GLU A 169 6.54 27.00 -12.17
C GLU A 169 6.38 27.23 -10.66
N ALA A 170 5.49 26.47 -10.02
CA ALA A 170 5.22 26.58 -8.59
C ALA A 170 6.42 26.27 -7.67
N ARG A 171 7.48 25.61 -8.16
CA ARG A 171 8.73 25.40 -7.39
C ARG A 171 9.36 26.70 -6.90
N ASN A 172 9.24 27.77 -7.71
CA ASN A 172 9.84 29.08 -7.46
C ASN A 172 8.79 30.20 -7.27
N GLY A 173 7.51 29.92 -7.58
CA GLY A 173 6.41 30.87 -7.45
C GLY A 173 5.98 31.13 -6.01
N SER A 174 5.09 32.12 -5.85
CA SER A 174 4.39 32.38 -4.60
C SER A 174 3.50 31.20 -4.18
N GLN A 175 3.22 31.12 -2.89
CA GLN A 175 2.38 30.05 -2.35
C GLN A 175 0.93 30.22 -2.81
N THR A 176 0.33 29.14 -3.30
CA THR A 176 -1.07 29.12 -3.76
C THR A 176 -2.01 29.15 -2.56
N GLN A 177 -3.08 29.95 -2.62
CA GLN A 177 -4.11 29.95 -1.59
C GLN A 177 -5.04 28.74 -1.77
N ASP A 178 -5.37 28.07 -0.66
CA ASP A 178 -6.31 26.96 -0.54
C ASP A 178 -7.06 27.16 0.78
N ILE A 179 -8.37 26.91 0.78
CA ILE A 179 -9.26 27.23 1.90
C ILE A 179 -9.13 26.22 3.05
N ASP A 180 -8.73 24.98 2.74
CA ASP A 180 -8.67 23.86 3.69
C ASP A 180 -7.22 23.56 4.11
N TYR A 181 -6.30 23.38 3.17
CA TYR A 181 -4.90 23.13 3.52
C TYR A 181 -3.88 23.62 2.50
N VAL A 182 -2.88 24.31 3.03
CA VAL A 182 -1.67 24.74 2.34
C VAL A 182 -0.47 24.10 3.05
N PRO A 183 0.28 23.17 2.42
CA PRO A 183 1.51 22.65 3.01
C PRO A 183 2.57 23.75 3.08
N VAL A 184 3.19 23.91 4.25
CA VAL A 184 4.17 24.97 4.54
C VAL A 184 5.43 24.40 5.15
N GLY A 185 6.58 25.02 4.87
CA GLY A 185 7.80 24.81 5.64
C GLY A 185 8.67 23.59 5.25
N PRO A 186 9.77 23.38 6.00
CA PRO A 186 10.94 22.60 5.56
C PRO A 186 10.84 21.08 5.77
N MET A 187 9.65 20.56 6.08
CA MET A 187 9.35 19.12 6.10
C MET A 187 8.82 18.60 4.77
N TYR A 188 8.62 19.50 3.79
CA TYR A 188 8.43 19.15 2.39
C TYR A 188 9.73 19.42 1.62
N ASN A 189 10.01 18.62 0.59
CA ASN A 189 11.16 18.83 -0.30
C ASN A 189 11.00 20.13 -1.12
N ASN A 190 9.78 20.42 -1.57
CA ASN A 190 9.33 21.74 -2.00
C ASN A 190 7.82 21.86 -1.76
N ALA A 191 7.41 22.68 -0.80
CA ALA A 191 6.02 22.76 -0.36
C ALA A 191 5.06 23.31 -1.43
N ASN A 192 5.49 24.34 -2.18
CA ASN A 192 4.67 24.98 -3.22
C ASN A 192 4.46 24.04 -4.42
N ALA A 193 5.50 23.31 -4.83
CA ALA A 193 5.40 22.31 -5.90
C ALA A 193 4.57 21.09 -5.49
N PHE A 194 4.67 20.64 -4.23
CA PHE A 194 3.79 19.61 -3.68
C PHE A 194 2.32 20.07 -3.72
N HIS A 195 2.02 21.27 -3.21
CA HIS A 195 0.66 21.83 -3.22
C HIS A 195 0.09 21.93 -4.63
N ARG A 196 0.86 22.49 -5.58
CA ARG A 196 0.43 22.59 -6.98
C ARG A 196 0.24 21.23 -7.64
N SER A 197 1.11 20.26 -7.35
CA SER A 197 1.00 18.90 -7.87
C SER A 197 -0.22 18.16 -7.33
N TYR A 198 -0.56 18.40 -6.06
CA TYR A 198 -1.77 17.89 -5.42
C TYR A 198 -3.05 18.52 -6.00
N LEU A 199 -3.07 19.84 -6.20
CA LEU A 199 -4.21 20.52 -6.85
C LEU A 199 -4.41 20.08 -8.30
N GLU A 200 -3.33 19.87 -9.06
CA GLU A 200 -3.42 19.30 -10.41
C GLU A 200 -3.86 17.83 -10.42
N MET A 201 -3.58 17.06 -9.35
CA MET A 201 -4.15 15.71 -9.17
C MET A 201 -5.68 15.80 -8.98
N GLU A 202 -6.15 16.56 -7.97
CA GLU A 202 -7.58 16.67 -7.65
C GLU A 202 -8.44 17.17 -8.83
N LYS A 203 -7.85 18.01 -9.68
CA LYS A 203 -8.47 18.64 -10.86
C LYS A 203 -8.72 17.69 -12.03
N GLN A 204 -7.86 16.70 -12.27
CA GLN A 204 -7.91 15.87 -13.49
C GLN A 204 -7.60 14.38 -13.33
N PHE A 205 -6.89 13.95 -12.28
CA PHE A 205 -6.45 12.56 -12.16
C PHE A 205 -7.62 11.58 -12.01
N LYS A 206 -7.61 10.50 -12.82
CA LYS A 206 -8.61 9.43 -12.80
C LYS A 206 -7.98 8.05 -12.85
N VAL A 207 -8.49 7.16 -12.02
CA VAL A 207 -8.13 5.74 -11.93
C VAL A 207 -9.27 4.90 -12.48
N PHE A 208 -9.02 4.13 -13.54
CA PHE A 208 -9.92 3.03 -13.88
C PHE A 208 -9.57 1.83 -12.99
N VAL A 209 -10.58 1.17 -12.42
CA VAL A 209 -10.41 -0.08 -11.66
C VAL A 209 -11.02 -1.18 -12.52
N TYR A 210 -10.21 -2.18 -12.91
CA TYR A 210 -10.71 -3.37 -13.60
C TYR A 210 -11.82 -4.03 -12.79
N GLU A 211 -12.83 -4.60 -13.45
CA GLU A 211 -13.99 -5.24 -12.80
C GLU A 211 -13.91 -6.77 -12.87
N GLU A 212 -12.76 -7.29 -13.28
CA GLU A 212 -12.42 -8.71 -13.36
C GLU A 212 -12.03 -9.25 -11.98
N GLY A 213 -12.33 -10.54 -11.78
CA GLY A 213 -12.01 -11.26 -10.56
C GLY A 213 -13.06 -11.09 -9.47
N GLU A 214 -13.07 -12.03 -8.51
CA GLU A 214 -14.04 -12.03 -7.41
C GLU A 214 -13.34 -12.04 -6.04
N PRO A 215 -14.01 -11.54 -4.99
CA PRO A 215 -13.58 -11.75 -3.61
C PRO A 215 -13.49 -13.25 -3.25
N PRO A 216 -12.59 -13.64 -2.34
CA PRO A 216 -11.79 -12.77 -1.48
C PRO A 216 -10.48 -12.26 -2.11
N VAL A 217 -10.02 -12.81 -3.23
CA VAL A 217 -8.69 -12.53 -3.82
C VAL A 217 -8.62 -11.18 -4.51
N PHE A 218 -9.68 -10.82 -5.24
CA PHE A 218 -9.83 -9.55 -5.95
C PHE A 218 -10.91 -8.70 -5.28
N HIS A 219 -10.88 -7.38 -5.49
CA HIS A 219 -11.89 -6.44 -4.97
C HIS A 219 -12.06 -6.46 -3.43
N ASN A 220 -11.05 -6.98 -2.72
CA ASN A 220 -11.06 -7.16 -1.28
C ASN A 220 -9.63 -7.24 -0.74
N GLY A 221 -9.46 -7.04 0.57
CA GLY A 221 -8.19 -7.14 1.27
C GLY A 221 -8.37 -6.96 2.79
N PRO A 222 -7.34 -7.24 3.61
CA PRO A 222 -7.42 -7.00 5.04
C PRO A 222 -7.51 -5.50 5.34
N CYS A 223 -8.49 -5.08 6.14
CA CYS A 223 -8.64 -3.69 6.63
C CYS A 223 -8.14 -3.51 8.08
N LYS A 224 -7.49 -4.54 8.66
CA LYS A 224 -7.00 -4.58 10.05
C LYS A 224 -5.59 -5.18 10.12
N SER A 225 -4.94 -5.07 11.28
CA SER A 225 -3.56 -5.51 11.52
C SER A 225 -2.54 -4.82 10.58
N ILE A 226 -1.33 -5.37 10.45
CA ILE A 226 -0.19 -4.78 9.74
C ILE A 226 -0.45 -4.55 8.24
N TYR A 227 -1.10 -5.49 7.55
CA TYR A 227 -1.41 -5.39 6.13
C TYR A 227 -2.67 -4.55 5.83
N SER A 228 -3.22 -3.82 6.82
CA SER A 228 -4.51 -3.14 6.70
C SER A 228 -4.65 -2.19 5.51
N MET A 229 -3.54 -1.68 4.98
CA MET A 229 -3.52 -0.75 3.86
C MET A 229 -3.90 -1.36 2.52
N GLU A 230 -3.84 -2.70 2.35
CA GLU A 230 -4.37 -3.35 1.15
C GLU A 230 -5.89 -3.19 1.07
N GLY A 231 -6.63 -3.67 2.08
CA GLY A 231 -8.09 -3.57 2.11
C GLY A 231 -8.59 -2.14 2.22
N ASN A 232 -7.94 -1.29 3.04
CA ASN A 232 -8.34 0.12 3.16
C ASN A 232 -8.19 0.88 1.83
N PHE A 233 -7.11 0.66 1.07
CA PHE A 233 -6.97 1.32 -0.24
C PHE A 233 -7.97 0.79 -1.28
N ILE A 234 -8.11 -0.54 -1.40
CA ILE A 234 -9.06 -1.16 -2.35
C ILE A 234 -10.49 -0.67 -2.09
N HIS A 235 -10.95 -0.70 -0.84
CA HIS A 235 -12.25 -0.19 -0.46
C HIS A 235 -12.40 1.31 -0.75
N ALA A 236 -11.39 2.12 -0.41
CA ALA A 236 -11.43 3.56 -0.62
C ALA A 236 -11.46 3.95 -2.10
N ILE A 237 -10.63 3.35 -2.97
CA ILE A 237 -10.63 3.69 -4.40
C ILE A 237 -11.90 3.21 -5.11
N GLU A 238 -12.49 2.11 -4.66
CA GLU A 238 -13.73 1.62 -5.23
C GLU A 238 -14.96 2.49 -4.91
N MET A 239 -14.98 3.11 -3.72
CA MET A 239 -16.10 3.94 -3.24
C MET A 239 -15.89 5.45 -3.49
N ASN A 240 -14.84 5.85 -4.23
CA ASN A 240 -14.48 7.26 -4.41
C ASN A 240 -14.81 7.78 -5.82
N ASP A 241 -15.93 8.51 -5.94
CA ASP A 241 -16.39 9.13 -7.20
C ASP A 241 -15.48 10.28 -7.71
N GLN A 242 -14.60 10.83 -6.86
CA GLN A 242 -13.67 11.89 -7.27
C GLN A 242 -12.52 11.34 -8.11
N PHE A 243 -11.96 10.18 -7.77
CA PHE A 243 -10.80 9.60 -8.45
C PHE A 243 -11.13 8.36 -9.28
N ARG A 244 -12.13 7.55 -8.93
CA ARG A 244 -12.56 6.41 -9.77
C ARG A 244 -13.17 6.92 -11.08
N THR A 245 -12.93 6.19 -12.16
CA THR A 245 -13.72 6.27 -13.39
C THR A 245 -14.20 4.88 -13.79
N ARG A 246 -15.45 4.80 -14.24
CA ARG A 246 -16.03 3.62 -14.94
C ARG A 246 -15.80 3.68 -16.45
N ASP A 247 -15.36 4.83 -16.94
CA ASP A 247 -14.97 5.07 -18.32
C ASP A 247 -13.43 5.00 -18.42
N PRO A 248 -12.87 3.97 -19.09
CA PRO A 248 -11.43 3.81 -19.20
C PRO A 248 -10.77 4.77 -20.19
N GLU A 249 -11.52 5.45 -21.07
CA GLU A 249 -10.97 6.48 -21.96
C GLU A 249 -10.62 7.75 -21.19
N LYS A 250 -11.30 8.00 -20.06
CA LYS A 250 -10.97 9.08 -19.11
C LYS A 250 -9.82 8.74 -18.15
N ALA A 251 -9.30 7.51 -18.19
CA ALA A 251 -8.32 7.04 -17.21
C ALA A 251 -6.91 7.60 -17.47
N HIS A 252 -6.22 7.96 -16.38
CA HIS A 252 -4.81 8.33 -16.39
C HIS A 252 -3.93 7.13 -16.01
N VAL A 253 -4.43 6.26 -15.13
CA VAL A 253 -3.84 4.97 -14.75
C VAL A 253 -4.92 3.91 -14.54
N PHE A 254 -4.51 2.64 -14.53
CA PHE A 254 -5.35 1.47 -14.37
C PHE A 254 -4.95 0.67 -13.12
N PHE A 255 -5.87 0.48 -12.18
CA PHE A 255 -5.63 -0.30 -10.96
C PHE A 255 -5.98 -1.77 -11.19
N ILE A 256 -5.07 -2.66 -10.78
CA ILE A 256 -5.23 -4.12 -10.77
C ILE A 256 -5.56 -4.55 -9.33
N PRO A 257 -6.84 -4.87 -9.00
CA PRO A 257 -7.35 -4.89 -7.62
C PRO A 257 -7.20 -6.24 -6.90
N PHE A 258 -6.04 -6.88 -6.95
CA PHE A 258 -5.75 -8.05 -6.09
C PHE A 258 -5.11 -7.63 -4.76
N SER A 259 -5.44 -8.35 -3.68
CA SER A 259 -4.70 -8.28 -2.41
C SER A 259 -3.69 -9.43 -2.34
N VAL A 260 -2.43 -9.12 -2.00
CA VAL A 260 -1.42 -10.15 -1.77
C VAL A 260 -1.73 -10.93 -0.50
N ALA A 261 -2.17 -10.27 0.57
CA ALA A 261 -2.59 -10.98 1.78
C ALA A 261 -3.72 -11.98 1.51
N MET A 262 -4.66 -11.66 0.60
CA MET A 262 -5.71 -12.60 0.19
C MET A 262 -5.19 -13.73 -0.72
N LEU A 263 -4.21 -13.47 -1.59
CA LEU A 263 -3.49 -14.53 -2.33
C LEU A 263 -2.79 -15.50 -1.37
N VAL A 264 -2.09 -15.00 -0.34
CA VAL A 264 -1.44 -15.85 0.68
C VAL A 264 -2.46 -16.61 1.53
N GLN A 265 -3.61 -16.00 1.85
CA GLN A 265 -4.64 -16.65 2.65
C GLN A 265 -5.43 -17.74 1.90
N PHE A 266 -5.70 -17.56 0.59
CA PHE A 266 -6.65 -18.39 -0.16
C PHE A 266 -6.07 -19.15 -1.36
N VAL A 267 -4.84 -18.84 -1.80
CA VAL A 267 -4.20 -19.46 -2.98
C VAL A 267 -2.87 -20.15 -2.66
N TYR A 268 -2.11 -19.66 -1.68
CA TYR A 268 -0.90 -20.36 -1.21
C TYR A 268 -1.25 -21.64 -0.44
N VAL A 269 -0.63 -22.76 -0.82
CA VAL A 269 -0.65 -23.99 -0.03
C VAL A 269 0.42 -23.86 1.05
N ARG A 270 0.01 -23.80 2.32
CA ARG A 270 0.94 -23.71 3.46
C ARG A 270 1.98 -24.82 3.40
N ASP A 271 3.21 -24.48 3.79
CA ASP A 271 4.38 -25.35 3.88
C ASP A 271 4.84 -26.01 2.55
N SER A 272 4.15 -25.77 1.44
CA SER A 272 4.52 -26.28 0.11
C SER A 272 5.81 -25.66 -0.45
N HIS A 273 6.12 -24.42 -0.03
CA HIS A 273 7.15 -23.57 -0.62
C HIS A 273 6.92 -23.26 -2.12
N ASP A 274 5.76 -23.61 -2.68
CA ASP A 274 5.41 -23.39 -4.08
C ASP A 274 4.63 -22.09 -4.26
N PHE A 275 5.29 -21.11 -4.88
CA PHE A 275 4.67 -19.85 -5.28
C PHE A 275 3.89 -19.96 -6.61
N GLY A 276 4.01 -21.09 -7.32
CA GLY A 276 3.38 -21.37 -8.61
C GLY A 276 1.88 -21.03 -8.69
N PRO A 277 1.04 -21.46 -7.73
CA PRO A 277 -0.39 -21.11 -7.70
C PRO A 277 -0.63 -19.60 -7.71
N ILE A 278 0.02 -18.84 -6.82
CA ILE A 278 -0.11 -17.37 -6.76
C ILE A 278 0.41 -16.70 -8.03
N LYS A 279 1.59 -17.11 -8.50
CA LYS A 279 2.21 -16.58 -9.72
C LYS A 279 1.32 -16.81 -10.94
N LYS A 280 0.66 -17.98 -11.01
CA LYS A 280 -0.32 -18.30 -12.04
C LYS A 280 -1.58 -17.45 -11.91
N THR A 281 -2.18 -17.31 -10.73
CA THR A 281 -3.39 -16.48 -10.53
C THR A 281 -3.19 -15.03 -11.00
N VAL A 282 -2.03 -14.43 -10.71
CA VAL A 282 -1.72 -13.06 -11.19
C VAL A 282 -1.44 -13.03 -12.70
N THR A 283 -0.78 -14.04 -13.25
CA THR A 283 -0.52 -14.16 -14.70
C THR A 283 -1.83 -14.33 -15.49
N ASP A 284 -2.70 -15.24 -15.05
CA ASP A 284 -4.00 -15.50 -15.68
C ASP A 284 -4.91 -14.26 -15.61
N TYR A 285 -4.89 -13.51 -14.51
CA TYR A 285 -5.61 -12.24 -14.40
C TYR A 285 -5.12 -11.21 -15.42
N VAL A 286 -3.81 -11.01 -15.52
CA VAL A 286 -3.21 -10.10 -16.50
C VAL A 286 -3.58 -10.51 -17.93
N ASN A 287 -3.56 -11.81 -18.24
CA ASN A 287 -3.97 -12.32 -19.54
C ASN A 287 -5.45 -12.01 -19.86
N VAL A 288 -6.35 -12.11 -18.88
CA VAL A 288 -7.77 -11.74 -19.05
C VAL A 288 -7.94 -10.26 -19.35
N ILE A 289 -7.33 -9.35 -18.56
CA ILE A 289 -7.46 -7.90 -18.82
C ILE A 289 -6.76 -7.47 -20.12
N ALA A 290 -5.66 -8.14 -20.51
CA ALA A 290 -4.94 -7.90 -21.77
C ALA A 290 -5.69 -8.42 -23.00
N GLY A 291 -6.47 -9.49 -22.87
CA GLY A 291 -7.35 -10.00 -23.93
C GLY A 291 -8.66 -9.21 -24.06
N LYS A 292 -9.21 -8.70 -22.95
CA LYS A 292 -10.49 -7.97 -22.92
C LYS A 292 -10.35 -6.47 -23.21
N TYR A 293 -9.22 -5.85 -22.89
CA TYR A 293 -9.03 -4.39 -23.00
C TYR A 293 -7.73 -4.00 -23.71
N PRO A 294 -7.73 -2.96 -24.57
CA PRO A 294 -6.52 -2.54 -25.30
C PRO A 294 -5.45 -1.90 -24.39
N TYR A 295 -5.84 -1.41 -23.21
CA TYR A 295 -5.00 -0.51 -22.42
C TYR A 295 -3.72 -1.14 -21.86
N TRP A 296 -3.76 -2.42 -21.44
CA TRP A 296 -2.55 -3.14 -21.01
C TRP A 296 -1.53 -3.28 -22.14
N ASN A 297 -2.01 -3.60 -23.34
CA ASN A 297 -1.14 -3.79 -24.51
C ASN A 297 -0.57 -2.45 -25.01
N ARG A 298 -1.38 -1.38 -25.00
CA ARG A 298 -0.98 0.00 -25.39
C ARG A 298 0.24 0.52 -24.61
N SER A 299 0.30 0.25 -23.31
CA SER A 299 1.38 0.76 -22.44
C SER A 299 2.40 -0.32 -22.05
N LEU A 300 2.20 -1.56 -22.50
CA LEU A 300 2.83 -2.76 -21.93
C LEU A 300 2.76 -2.76 -20.38
N GLY A 301 1.63 -2.33 -19.82
CA GLY A 301 1.39 -2.20 -18.38
C GLY A 301 2.00 -0.97 -17.71
N ALA A 302 2.62 -0.02 -18.42
CA ALA A 302 3.31 1.11 -17.79
C ALA A 302 2.37 2.10 -17.07
N ASP A 303 1.15 2.30 -17.57
CA ASP A 303 0.10 3.08 -16.89
C ASP A 303 -0.77 2.24 -15.94
N HIS A 304 -0.35 1.02 -15.61
CA HIS A 304 -1.00 0.14 -14.64
C HIS A 304 -0.31 0.20 -13.28
N PHE A 305 -1.08 -0.03 -12.21
CA PHE A 305 -0.53 -0.18 -10.88
C PHE A 305 -1.18 -1.29 -10.06
N THR A 306 -0.37 -1.88 -9.17
CA THR A 306 -0.76 -2.84 -8.13
C THR A 306 -0.40 -2.29 -6.76
N LEU A 307 -1.06 -2.80 -5.71
CA LEU A 307 -0.79 -2.40 -4.33
C LEU A 307 -0.66 -3.62 -3.42
N ALA A 308 0.43 -3.71 -2.67
CA ALA A 308 0.70 -4.77 -1.71
C ALA A 308 1.45 -4.22 -0.49
N CYS A 309 1.00 -4.58 0.70
CA CYS A 309 1.73 -4.33 1.94
C CYS A 309 2.39 -5.61 2.50
N HIS A 310 1.89 -6.79 2.12
CA HIS A 310 2.59 -8.05 2.37
C HIS A 310 4.00 -8.03 1.75
N ASP A 311 4.97 -8.60 2.46
CA ASP A 311 6.38 -8.73 2.07
C ASP A 311 6.60 -9.48 0.74
N TRP A 312 5.65 -10.33 0.31
CA TRP A 312 5.70 -11.07 -0.96
C TRP A 312 5.32 -10.22 -2.19
N GLY A 313 4.83 -8.99 -2.01
CA GLY A 313 4.46 -8.07 -3.09
C GLY A 313 5.55 -7.88 -4.18
N PRO A 314 6.83 -7.65 -3.83
CA PRO A 314 7.93 -7.62 -4.78
C PRO A 314 8.05 -8.91 -5.59
N GLU A 315 8.01 -10.09 -4.96
CA GLU A 315 8.17 -11.39 -5.64
C GLU A 315 7.00 -11.71 -6.55
N ILE A 316 5.77 -11.44 -6.12
CA ILE A 316 4.57 -11.64 -6.93
C ILE A 316 4.59 -10.72 -8.15
N SER A 317 5.13 -9.50 -8.04
CA SER A 317 5.32 -8.63 -9.22
C SER A 317 6.27 -9.23 -10.27
N ARG A 318 7.23 -10.10 -9.88
CA ARG A 318 8.18 -10.77 -10.79
C ARG A 318 7.52 -11.89 -11.62
N SER A 319 6.32 -12.33 -11.27
CA SER A 319 5.58 -13.38 -12.01
C SER A 319 5.23 -12.99 -13.45
N VAL A 320 4.90 -11.71 -13.66
CA VAL A 320 4.53 -11.14 -14.95
C VAL A 320 5.63 -10.15 -15.34
N PRO A 321 6.43 -10.39 -16.40
CA PRO A 321 7.62 -9.59 -16.69
C PRO A 321 7.36 -8.07 -16.82
N ASN A 322 6.23 -7.68 -17.41
CA ASN A 322 5.85 -6.28 -17.56
C ASN A 322 5.33 -5.65 -16.25
N LEU A 323 4.75 -6.44 -15.34
CA LEU A 323 4.26 -5.98 -14.04
C LEU A 323 5.42 -5.60 -13.10
N GLN A 324 6.56 -6.30 -13.20
CA GLN A 324 7.80 -5.90 -12.53
C GLN A 324 8.43 -4.68 -13.20
N LYS A 325 8.64 -4.76 -14.53
CA LYS A 325 9.48 -3.83 -15.28
C LYS A 325 8.83 -2.48 -15.55
N ASN A 326 7.56 -2.48 -15.94
CA ASN A 326 6.88 -1.31 -16.51
C ASN A 326 5.87 -0.71 -15.53
N SER A 327 5.02 -1.54 -14.93
CA SER A 327 3.94 -1.09 -14.05
C SER A 327 4.45 -0.41 -12.78
N ILE A 328 3.62 0.50 -12.24
CA ILE A 328 3.86 1.21 -10.98
C ILE A 328 3.51 0.24 -9.83
N ARG A 329 4.49 -0.14 -9.01
CA ARG A 329 4.22 -1.03 -7.86
C ARG A 329 4.14 -0.21 -6.58
N VAL A 330 3.00 -0.27 -5.89
CA VAL A 330 2.79 0.38 -4.60
C VAL A 330 3.07 -0.64 -3.49
N LEU A 331 4.21 -0.51 -2.82
CA LEU A 331 4.79 -1.57 -1.98
C LEU A 331 5.17 -1.06 -0.58
N CYS A 332 4.80 -1.79 0.48
CA CYS A 332 5.35 -1.53 1.82
C CYS A 332 6.83 -1.91 1.90
N ASN A 333 7.21 -3.08 1.35
CA ASN A 333 8.62 -3.49 1.21
C ASN A 333 9.32 -2.69 0.08
N ALA A 334 9.62 -1.42 0.37
CA ALA A 334 10.24 -0.46 -0.54
C ALA A 334 11.78 -0.53 -0.48
N ASN A 335 12.34 -1.74 -0.69
CA ASN A 335 13.78 -2.00 -0.61
C ASN A 335 14.48 -1.88 -1.97
N THR A 336 15.39 -0.92 -2.10
CA THR A 336 16.14 -0.71 -3.36
C THR A 336 17.08 -1.86 -3.73
N SER A 337 17.58 -2.65 -2.78
CA SER A 337 18.42 -3.83 -3.11
C SER A 337 17.61 -5.03 -3.62
N GLU A 338 16.32 -5.12 -3.31
CA GLU A 338 15.39 -6.13 -3.84
C GLU A 338 14.76 -5.73 -5.18
N GLY A 339 15.19 -4.59 -5.74
CA GLY A 339 14.74 -4.08 -7.03
C GLY A 339 13.49 -3.19 -6.95
N PHE A 340 13.24 -2.50 -5.84
CA PHE A 340 12.35 -1.34 -5.80
C PHE A 340 13.02 -0.16 -6.53
N VAL A 341 12.31 0.48 -7.47
CA VAL A 341 12.84 1.55 -8.34
C VAL A 341 12.12 2.86 -8.00
N PRO A 342 12.72 3.81 -7.25
CA PRO A 342 11.98 4.93 -6.65
C PRO A 342 11.28 5.87 -7.64
N SER A 343 11.78 5.96 -8.87
CA SER A 343 11.20 6.74 -9.98
C SER A 343 9.99 6.09 -10.66
N LYS A 344 9.75 4.79 -10.43
CA LYS A 344 8.67 3.97 -11.04
C LYS A 344 7.71 3.38 -10.02
N ASP A 345 8.21 3.01 -8.84
CA ASP A 345 7.45 2.38 -7.77
C ASP A 345 7.12 3.40 -6.66
N VAL A 346 6.17 3.07 -5.78
CA VAL A 346 5.68 3.91 -4.68
C VAL A 346 5.89 3.20 -3.35
N SER A 347 6.46 3.90 -2.37
CA SER A 347 6.57 3.41 -0.99
C SER A 347 5.25 3.64 -0.24
N LEU A 348 4.62 2.54 0.17
CA LEU A 348 3.36 2.48 0.90
C LEU A 348 3.65 2.51 2.42
N PRO A 349 2.99 3.35 3.23
CA PRO A 349 3.10 3.23 4.69
C PRO A 349 2.43 1.94 5.17
N GLU A 350 3.16 1.13 5.92
CA GLU A 350 2.61 0.02 6.70
C GLU A 350 1.94 0.59 7.96
N ILE A 351 0.67 0.21 8.21
CA ILE A 351 -0.12 0.75 9.34
C ILE A 351 -0.82 -0.39 10.06
N ASN A 352 -0.48 -0.58 11.34
CA ASN A 352 -1.08 -1.59 12.21
C ASN A 352 -2.44 -1.12 12.76
N LEU A 353 -3.51 -1.29 11.98
CA LEU A 353 -4.87 -0.97 12.42
C LEU A 353 -5.47 -2.13 13.22
N GLN A 354 -5.04 -2.32 14.46
CA GLN A 354 -5.49 -3.43 15.33
C GLN A 354 -7.03 -3.55 15.40
N SER A 355 -7.73 -2.42 15.62
CA SER A 355 -9.20 -2.34 15.66
C SER A 355 -9.85 -2.16 14.28
N GLY A 356 -9.07 -1.78 13.25
CA GLY A 356 -9.57 -1.18 12.01
C GLY A 356 -9.71 0.36 12.08
N SER A 357 -9.16 1.01 13.12
CA SER A 357 -9.23 2.47 13.30
C SER A 357 -7.97 3.04 13.95
N ILE A 358 -7.69 4.32 13.69
CA ILE A 358 -6.63 5.13 14.31
C ILE A 358 -6.99 5.64 15.73
N ASN A 359 -8.22 5.36 16.20
CA ASN A 359 -8.69 5.75 17.53
C ASN A 359 -7.75 5.24 18.63
N GLY A 360 -7.33 6.14 19.53
CA GLY A 360 -6.42 5.81 20.64
C GLY A 360 -4.94 5.65 20.25
N LEU A 361 -4.58 5.71 18.97
CA LEU A 361 -3.17 5.66 18.52
C LEU A 361 -2.53 7.06 18.48
N ILE A 362 -3.27 8.07 18.01
CA ILE A 362 -2.75 9.42 17.82
C ILE A 362 -2.58 10.17 19.15
N GLY A 363 -1.50 10.96 19.23
CA GLY A 363 -1.24 11.89 20.32
C GLY A 363 -0.21 11.38 21.33
N GLY A 364 0.28 12.31 22.15
CA GLY A 364 1.30 12.05 23.16
C GLY A 364 1.74 13.34 23.85
N PRO A 365 2.54 13.24 24.92
CA PRO A 365 3.00 14.38 25.70
C PRO A 365 4.00 15.26 24.92
N SER A 366 4.15 16.49 25.39
CA SER A 366 5.12 17.47 24.89
C SER A 366 6.57 17.02 25.09
N ALA A 367 7.50 17.61 24.33
CA ALA A 367 8.93 17.33 24.37
C ALA A 367 9.57 17.28 25.78
N SER A 368 9.10 18.13 26.71
CA SER A 368 9.61 18.20 28.10
C SER A 368 9.05 17.11 29.02
N ARG A 369 7.97 16.45 28.64
CA ARG A 369 7.32 15.35 29.38
C ARG A 369 7.70 13.96 28.82
N ARG A 370 8.83 13.88 28.10
CA ARG A 370 9.40 12.65 27.53
C ARG A 370 10.77 12.41 28.13
N TRP A 371 10.88 11.46 29.05
CA TRP A 371 12.10 11.21 29.81
C TRP A 371 12.99 10.14 29.18
N VAL A 372 12.40 9.04 28.67
CA VAL A 372 13.12 7.99 27.94
C VAL A 372 13.77 8.58 26.68
N LEU A 373 15.06 8.32 26.48
CA LEU A 373 15.78 8.82 25.30
C LEU A 373 15.33 8.08 24.06
N ALA A 374 15.44 6.75 24.05
CA ALA A 374 15.05 5.91 22.93
C ALA A 374 14.29 4.67 23.40
N PHE A 375 13.34 4.19 22.59
CA PHE A 375 12.55 3.00 22.91
C PHE A 375 12.42 2.04 21.73
N PHE A 376 12.45 0.74 22.03
CA PHE A 376 12.07 -0.35 21.13
C PHE A 376 11.37 -1.48 21.90
N ALA A 377 10.35 -2.07 21.28
CA ALA A 377 9.91 -3.42 21.64
C ALA A 377 9.58 -4.24 20.39
N GLY A 378 9.99 -5.51 20.39
CA GLY A 378 9.67 -6.47 19.33
C GLY A 378 10.58 -7.70 19.31
N GLY A 379 10.01 -8.83 18.89
CA GLY A 379 10.72 -10.12 18.76
C GLY A 379 11.85 -10.12 17.72
N LEU A 380 12.66 -11.18 17.81
CA LEU A 380 13.72 -11.51 16.84
C LEU A 380 13.11 -11.77 15.47
N HIS A 381 13.41 -10.91 14.50
CA HIS A 381 12.81 -10.92 13.17
C HIS A 381 13.66 -10.03 12.26
N GLY A 382 14.11 -10.55 11.12
CA GLY A 382 15.15 -9.90 10.30
C GLY A 382 16.56 -9.89 10.92
N PRO A 383 17.58 -9.46 10.15
CA PRO A 383 18.97 -9.47 10.60
C PRO A 383 19.33 -8.30 11.55
N ILE A 384 18.55 -7.20 11.56
CA ILE A 384 18.88 -5.99 12.32
C ILE A 384 18.47 -6.10 13.80
N ARG A 385 17.31 -6.71 14.09
CA ARG A 385 16.78 -6.81 15.47
C ARG A 385 17.69 -7.62 16.42
N PRO A 386 18.31 -8.74 16.02
CA PRO A 386 19.31 -9.43 16.84
C PRO A 386 20.46 -8.50 17.29
N VAL A 387 21.04 -7.72 16.36
CA VAL A 387 22.13 -6.77 16.66
C VAL A 387 21.66 -5.67 17.62
N LEU A 388 20.45 -5.16 17.45
CA LEU A 388 19.87 -4.15 18.35
C LEU A 388 19.65 -4.69 19.77
N LEU A 389 19.07 -5.89 19.89
CA LEU A 389 18.84 -6.56 21.18
C LEU A 389 20.17 -6.90 21.86
N GLU A 390 21.13 -7.48 21.12
CA GLU A 390 22.47 -7.78 21.64
C GLU A 390 23.15 -6.55 22.24
N HIS A 391 23.05 -5.38 21.61
CA HIS A 391 23.73 -4.16 22.08
C HIS A 391 22.98 -3.43 23.20
N TRP A 392 21.64 -3.46 23.23
CA TRP A 392 20.85 -2.55 24.08
C TRP A 392 19.79 -3.22 24.97
N GLU A 393 19.46 -4.50 24.78
CA GLU A 393 18.39 -5.14 25.57
C GLU A 393 18.70 -5.12 27.08
N ASN A 394 17.89 -4.38 27.83
CA ASN A 394 18.03 -4.14 29.27
C ASN A 394 19.43 -3.61 29.71
N LYS A 395 20.18 -2.94 28.80
CA LYS A 395 21.56 -2.47 29.03
C LYS A 395 21.71 -0.97 29.35
N ASP A 396 20.66 -0.17 29.18
CA ASP A 396 20.68 1.26 29.49
C ASP A 396 19.33 1.75 30.02
N GLU A 397 19.33 2.57 31.08
CA GLU A 397 18.11 3.14 31.67
C GLU A 397 17.35 4.07 30.71
N ASN A 398 18.07 4.70 29.76
CA ASN A 398 17.55 5.73 28.87
C ASN A 398 17.24 5.19 27.46
N ILE A 399 17.90 4.11 27.04
CA ILE A 399 17.64 3.41 25.77
C ILE A 399 16.98 2.07 26.11
N GLN A 400 15.65 2.10 26.16
CA GLN A 400 14.82 0.99 26.65
C GLN A 400 14.44 0.08 25.48
N VAL A 401 15.21 -1.01 25.34
CA VAL A 401 15.08 -2.01 24.29
C VAL A 401 14.69 -3.34 24.92
N HIS A 402 13.62 -3.97 24.41
CA HIS A 402 13.10 -5.24 24.94
C HIS A 402 12.60 -6.15 23.81
N LYS A 403 12.81 -7.48 23.91
CA LYS A 403 12.20 -8.46 23.01
C LYS A 403 10.68 -8.50 23.17
N TYR A 404 10.21 -8.54 24.41
CA TYR A 404 8.80 -8.44 24.80
C TYR A 404 8.64 -7.49 26.00
N LEU A 405 7.51 -6.80 26.13
CA LEU A 405 7.24 -5.92 27.27
C LEU A 405 6.75 -6.71 28.50
N PRO A 406 7.04 -6.25 29.73
CA PRO A 406 6.44 -6.82 30.94
C PRO A 406 4.91 -6.70 30.94
N LYS A 407 4.22 -7.66 31.56
CA LYS A 407 2.75 -7.68 31.66
C LYS A 407 2.23 -6.39 32.31
N GLY A 408 1.28 -5.73 31.64
CA GLY A 408 0.71 -4.45 32.08
C GLY A 408 1.45 -3.19 31.60
N VAL A 409 2.57 -3.32 30.88
CA VAL A 409 3.27 -2.18 30.27
C VAL A 409 2.73 -1.92 28.86
N SER A 410 2.05 -0.78 28.67
CA SER A 410 1.45 -0.43 27.38
C SER A 410 2.48 0.06 26.35
N TYR A 411 2.56 -0.62 25.20
CA TYR A 411 3.47 -0.29 24.10
C TYR A 411 3.37 1.17 23.64
N TYR A 412 2.15 1.64 23.34
CA TYR A 412 1.93 3.02 22.89
C TYR A 412 2.19 4.05 23.99
N GLU A 413 2.07 3.69 25.27
CA GLU A 413 2.44 4.58 26.36
C GLU A 413 3.97 4.73 26.45
N MET A 414 4.74 3.66 26.24
CA MET A 414 6.21 3.73 26.18
C MET A 414 6.70 4.57 24.98
N MET A 415 6.09 4.43 23.80
CA MET A 415 6.36 5.33 22.67
C MET A 415 6.03 6.80 22.98
N ARG A 416 4.94 7.04 23.71
CA ARG A 416 4.54 8.40 24.16
C ARG A 416 5.50 8.99 25.19
N LYS A 417 6.07 8.18 26.08
CA LYS A 417 7.08 8.59 27.08
C LYS A 417 8.47 8.84 26.49
N SER A 418 8.71 8.39 25.26
CA SER A 418 10.03 8.40 24.61
C SER A 418 10.25 9.59 23.69
N LYS A 419 11.49 10.07 23.60
CA LYS A 419 11.89 11.12 22.65
C LYS A 419 12.06 10.54 21.25
N PHE A 420 12.81 9.45 21.16
CA PHE A 420 13.10 8.70 19.93
C PHE A 420 12.50 7.30 19.99
N CYS A 421 12.03 6.78 18.85
CA CYS A 421 11.49 5.42 18.73
C CYS A 421 12.25 4.69 17.62
N LEU A 422 12.89 3.58 17.98
CA LEU A 422 13.75 2.84 17.06
C LEU A 422 12.87 2.02 16.11
N CYS A 423 13.16 2.14 14.83
CA CYS A 423 12.47 1.44 13.75
C CYS A 423 13.49 0.58 12.99
N PRO A 424 13.98 -0.52 13.60
CA PRO A 424 14.77 -1.53 12.90
C PRO A 424 13.88 -2.34 11.96
N SER A 425 14.33 -2.47 10.72
CA SER A 425 13.67 -3.31 9.72
C SER A 425 13.68 -4.79 10.11
N GLY A 426 12.76 -5.54 9.50
CA GLY A 426 12.66 -6.99 9.63
C GLY A 426 13.40 -7.72 8.53
N TYR A 427 12.76 -8.77 7.99
CA TYR A 427 13.18 -9.34 6.69
C TYR A 427 12.77 -8.37 5.57
N GLU A 428 11.63 -7.71 5.76
CA GLU A 428 11.10 -6.54 5.09
C GLU A 428 11.74 -5.23 5.58
N VAL A 429 11.95 -4.24 4.70
CA VAL A 429 12.44 -2.91 5.14
C VAL A 429 11.39 -2.07 5.88
N ALA A 430 10.10 -2.40 5.71
CA ALA A 430 9.00 -1.70 6.37
C ALA A 430 8.97 -1.94 7.90
N SER A 431 8.22 -1.11 8.61
CA SER A 431 7.71 -1.46 9.94
C SER A 431 6.53 -0.57 10.31
N PRO A 432 5.46 -1.07 10.96
CA PRO A 432 4.36 -0.22 11.43
C PRO A 432 4.84 0.85 12.41
N ARG A 433 5.94 0.54 13.12
CA ARG A 433 6.63 1.38 14.12
C ARG A 433 6.95 2.78 13.61
N VAL A 434 7.21 2.93 12.31
CA VAL A 434 7.48 4.24 11.68
C VAL A 434 6.24 5.15 11.77
N VAL A 435 5.06 4.60 11.46
CA VAL A 435 3.78 5.33 11.52
C VAL A 435 3.29 5.46 12.96
N GLU A 436 3.47 4.42 13.78
CA GLU A 436 3.14 4.45 15.21
C GLU A 436 3.96 5.52 15.98
N ALA A 437 5.24 5.74 15.61
CA ALA A 437 6.05 6.84 16.11
C ALA A 437 5.48 8.21 15.69
N ILE A 438 5.09 8.36 14.42
CA ILE A 438 4.48 9.59 13.88
C ILE A 438 3.13 9.90 14.59
N TYR A 439 2.27 8.90 14.77
CA TYR A 439 1.01 9.00 15.51
C TYR A 439 1.26 9.41 16.97
N THR A 440 2.16 8.73 17.68
CA THR A 440 2.48 9.03 19.10
C THR A 440 3.32 10.30 19.31
N GLY A 441 3.85 10.90 18.23
CA GLY A 441 4.72 12.08 18.30
C GLY A 441 6.15 11.78 18.81
N CYS A 442 6.56 10.52 18.76
CA CYS A 442 7.91 10.06 19.00
C CYS A 442 8.75 10.26 17.73
N VAL A 443 10.02 10.64 17.83
CA VAL A 443 10.87 10.83 16.64
C VAL A 443 11.33 9.46 16.10
N PRO A 444 10.93 9.05 14.87
CA PRO A 444 11.36 7.78 14.32
C PRO A 444 12.86 7.80 14.02
N VAL A 445 13.56 6.76 14.47
CA VAL A 445 14.95 6.47 14.14
C VAL A 445 14.94 5.27 13.20
N LEU A 446 15.10 5.53 11.91
CA LEU A 446 15.13 4.50 10.88
C LEU A 446 16.47 3.76 10.97
N ILE A 447 16.42 2.45 11.24
CA ILE A 447 17.60 1.58 11.27
C ILE A 447 17.41 0.52 10.18
N SER A 448 17.79 0.89 8.96
CA SER A 448 17.67 0.08 7.75
C SER A 448 18.74 0.49 6.76
N ASP A 449 19.22 -0.47 5.99
CA ASP A 449 19.88 -0.18 4.71
C ASP A 449 18.82 -0.15 3.59
N HIS A 450 19.09 0.55 2.50
CA HIS A 450 18.32 0.53 1.23
C HIS A 450 16.81 0.88 1.23
N TYR A 451 16.20 1.19 2.38
CA TYR A 451 14.79 1.58 2.50
C TYR A 451 14.49 2.94 1.87
N VAL A 452 13.36 3.03 1.16
CA VAL A 452 12.75 4.29 0.75
C VAL A 452 11.49 4.55 1.59
N PRO A 453 11.51 5.52 2.52
CA PRO A 453 10.35 5.82 3.35
C PRO A 453 9.12 6.31 2.55
N PRO A 454 7.90 6.17 3.09
CA PRO A 454 6.67 6.61 2.41
C PRO A 454 6.69 8.09 2.05
N PHE A 455 6.13 8.42 0.89
CA PHE A 455 5.99 9.81 0.40
C PHE A 455 7.31 10.59 0.28
N ASN A 456 8.47 9.92 0.18
CA ASN A 456 9.80 10.54 0.16
C ASN A 456 10.01 11.53 -1.00
N ASP A 457 9.22 11.48 -2.08
CA ASP A 457 9.25 12.49 -3.15
C ASP A 457 8.85 13.88 -2.64
N VAL A 458 7.89 13.94 -1.72
CA VAL A 458 7.30 15.18 -1.20
C VAL A 458 7.74 15.50 0.23
N LEU A 459 7.98 14.49 1.08
CA LEU A 459 8.41 14.66 2.47
C LEU A 459 9.93 14.63 2.63
N ASN A 460 10.47 15.67 3.27
CA ASN A 460 11.85 15.74 3.71
C ASN A 460 12.00 14.99 5.05
N TRP A 461 12.16 13.67 4.99
CA TRP A 461 12.30 12.81 6.17
C TRP A 461 13.42 13.25 7.11
N LYS A 462 14.58 13.65 6.58
CA LYS A 462 15.74 14.13 7.37
C LYS A 462 15.45 15.41 8.19
N SER A 463 14.30 16.05 7.98
CA SER A 463 13.82 17.15 8.82
C SER A 463 13.08 16.70 10.10
N PHE A 464 12.57 15.47 10.16
CA PHE A 464 11.70 14.98 11.24
C PHE A 464 11.99 13.55 11.73
N SER A 465 12.82 12.77 11.04
CA SER A 465 13.36 11.47 11.49
C SER A 465 14.88 11.52 11.70
N VAL A 466 15.41 10.50 12.36
CA VAL A 466 16.85 10.17 12.36
C VAL A 466 17.06 8.95 11.46
N GLU A 467 18.22 8.86 10.82
CA GLU A 467 18.65 7.75 9.97
C GLU A 467 19.97 7.22 10.57
N VAL A 468 20.04 5.92 10.90
CA VAL A 468 21.20 5.29 11.55
C VAL A 468 21.52 3.99 10.84
N SER A 469 22.76 3.85 10.36
CA SER A 469 23.19 2.62 9.67
C SER A 469 23.41 1.47 10.66
N VAL A 470 23.27 0.21 10.20
CA VAL A 470 23.29 -0.97 11.08
C VAL A 470 24.59 -1.08 11.90
N LYS A 471 25.73 -0.76 11.28
CA LYS A 471 27.06 -0.69 11.94
C LYS A 471 27.18 0.38 13.04
N ASP A 472 26.27 1.35 13.09
CA ASP A 472 26.28 2.44 14.08
C ASP A 472 25.25 2.21 15.21
N ILE A 473 24.55 1.06 15.24
CA ILE A 473 23.75 0.60 16.38
C ILE A 473 24.49 0.72 17.72
N PRO A 474 25.79 0.35 17.87
CA PRO A 474 26.51 0.51 19.12
C PRO A 474 26.67 1.97 19.59
N LYS A 475 26.48 2.94 18.69
CA LYS A 475 26.61 4.38 18.95
C LYS A 475 25.28 5.11 19.13
N LEU A 476 24.14 4.40 19.19
CA LEU A 476 22.81 5.01 19.28
C LEU A 476 22.70 6.08 20.37
N LYS A 477 23.29 5.85 21.56
CA LYS A 477 23.29 6.84 22.65
C LYS A 477 24.08 8.12 22.32
N GLU A 478 25.24 7.98 21.69
CA GLU A 478 26.06 9.10 21.24
C GLU A 478 25.31 9.93 20.18
N ILE A 479 24.81 9.27 19.14
CA ILE A 479 24.11 9.88 18.01
C ILE A 479 22.86 10.64 18.49
N LEU A 480 22.06 10.05 19.38
CA LEU A 480 20.81 10.65 19.85
C LEU A 480 21.01 11.73 20.92
N LEU A 481 22.12 11.72 21.68
CA LEU A 481 22.48 12.80 22.60
C LEU A 481 23.12 14.00 21.88
N ASN A 482 23.81 13.78 20.76
CA ASN A 482 24.32 14.85 19.90
C ASN A 482 23.21 15.69 19.23
N ILE A 483 21.96 15.21 19.20
CA ILE A 483 20.80 15.97 18.73
C ILE A 483 20.37 16.97 19.80
N SER A 484 20.72 18.25 19.60
CA SER A 484 20.39 19.31 20.55
C SER A 484 18.89 19.39 20.90
N PRO A 485 18.49 19.77 22.14
CA PRO A 485 17.09 19.88 22.52
C PRO A 485 16.26 20.79 21.60
N ARG A 486 16.86 21.86 21.07
CA ARG A 486 16.23 22.76 20.09
C ARG A 486 15.93 22.05 18.75
N GLN A 487 16.81 21.15 18.31
CA GLN A 487 16.61 20.35 17.10
C GLN A 487 15.54 19.27 17.32
N TYR A 488 15.62 18.52 18.41
CA TYR A 488 14.60 17.53 18.79
C TYR A 488 13.18 18.15 18.86
N ILE A 489 13.02 19.31 19.51
CA ILE A 489 11.73 20.03 19.56
C ILE A 489 11.25 20.42 18.14
N ARG A 490 12.15 20.82 17.24
CA ARG A 490 11.80 21.12 15.83
C ARG A 490 11.36 19.86 15.08
N MET A 491 12.00 18.71 15.31
CA MET A 491 11.64 17.43 14.69
C MET A 491 10.24 16.99 15.16
N GLN A 492 9.99 16.94 16.47
CA GLN A 492 8.66 16.61 17.01
C GLN A 492 7.55 17.55 16.51
N ARG A 493 7.81 18.86 16.42
CA ARG A 493 6.85 19.82 15.83
C ARG A 493 6.57 19.54 14.36
N ARG A 494 7.55 19.08 13.57
CA ARG A 494 7.36 18.68 12.17
C ARG A 494 6.56 17.39 12.05
N ILE A 495 6.80 16.40 12.91
CA ILE A 495 5.99 15.16 13.00
C ILE A 495 4.50 15.48 13.18
N ALA A 496 4.18 16.38 14.12
CA ALA A 496 2.79 16.80 14.36
C ALA A 496 2.13 17.48 13.15
N GLN A 497 2.91 18.02 12.20
CA GLN A 497 2.40 18.62 10.96
C GLN A 497 2.29 17.62 9.82
N VAL A 498 3.27 16.71 9.63
CA VAL A 498 3.19 15.68 8.57
C VAL A 498 2.23 14.54 8.91
N ARG A 499 1.85 14.35 10.18
CA ARG A 499 1.01 13.23 10.64
C ARG A 499 -0.23 12.99 9.77
N ARG A 500 -0.94 14.06 9.37
CA ARG A 500 -2.14 13.99 8.50
C ARG A 500 -1.94 13.09 7.27
N HIS A 501 -0.77 13.11 6.67
CA HIS A 501 -0.42 12.32 5.49
C HIS A 501 -0.33 10.80 5.74
N PHE A 502 -0.39 10.38 7.00
CA PHE A 502 -0.39 8.99 7.44
C PHE A 502 -1.71 8.61 8.14
N GLU A 503 -2.66 9.55 8.33
CA GLU A 503 -3.92 9.29 9.01
C GLU A 503 -4.91 8.58 8.08
N VAL A 504 -5.42 7.42 8.51
CA VAL A 504 -6.44 6.65 7.78
C VAL A 504 -7.82 7.20 8.11
N HIS A 505 -8.59 7.57 7.09
CA HIS A 505 -9.96 8.09 7.23
C HIS A 505 -10.96 7.31 6.36
N SER A 506 -12.19 7.19 6.86
CA SER A 506 -13.34 6.67 6.12
C SER A 506 -14.55 7.60 6.38
N PRO A 507 -15.07 8.31 5.37
CA PRO A 507 -14.50 8.48 4.02
C PRO A 507 -13.12 9.17 4.06
N PRO A 508 -12.27 9.00 3.04
CA PRO A 508 -11.00 9.71 2.92
C PRO A 508 -11.15 11.24 2.94
N LYS A 509 -10.11 11.95 3.41
CA LYS A 509 -10.02 13.41 3.50
C LYS A 509 -8.83 13.96 2.72
N ARG A 510 -8.93 15.20 2.22
CA ARG A 510 -7.83 15.85 1.49
C ARG A 510 -6.50 15.75 2.27
N PHE A 511 -5.43 15.45 1.54
CA PHE A 511 -4.07 15.23 2.07
C PHE A 511 -3.91 14.10 3.10
N ASP A 512 -4.90 13.20 3.28
CA ASP A 512 -4.76 12.00 4.11
C ASP A 512 -3.92 10.90 3.44
N VAL A 513 -3.74 9.76 4.12
CA VAL A 513 -2.90 8.67 3.59
C VAL A 513 -3.39 8.11 2.25
N PHE A 514 -4.69 8.07 2.00
CA PHE A 514 -5.25 7.60 0.73
C PHE A 514 -4.93 8.58 -0.40
N HIS A 515 -5.15 9.88 -0.17
CA HIS A 515 -4.81 10.91 -1.15
C HIS A 515 -3.29 11.00 -1.39
N MET A 516 -2.46 10.74 -0.38
CA MET A 516 -1.00 10.74 -0.51
C MET A 516 -0.47 9.50 -1.27
N ILE A 517 -1.13 8.34 -1.16
CA ILE A 517 -0.85 7.18 -2.02
C ILE A 517 -1.24 7.50 -3.48
N LEU A 518 -2.43 8.04 -3.73
CA LEU A 518 -2.84 8.46 -5.08
C LEU A 518 -1.92 9.54 -5.65
N HIS A 519 -1.49 10.51 -4.84
CA HIS A 519 -0.54 11.55 -5.25
C HIS A 519 0.81 10.97 -5.63
N SER A 520 1.26 9.95 -4.89
CA SER A 520 2.49 9.24 -5.22
C SER A 520 2.38 8.51 -6.57
N VAL A 521 1.26 7.83 -6.86
CA VAL A 521 1.00 7.18 -8.16
C VAL A 521 0.90 8.22 -9.29
N TRP A 522 0.22 9.35 -9.06
CA TRP A 522 0.13 10.48 -9.99
C TRP A 522 1.51 11.03 -10.39
N LEU A 523 2.44 11.20 -9.44
CA LEU A 523 3.82 11.58 -9.73
C LEU A 523 4.51 10.58 -10.67
N ARG A 524 4.26 9.27 -10.54
CA ARG A 524 4.84 8.26 -11.46
C ARG A 524 4.22 8.36 -12.85
N ARG A 525 2.91 8.60 -12.96
CA ARG A 525 2.25 8.82 -14.26
C ARG A 525 2.73 10.08 -14.99
N LEU A 526 3.20 11.09 -14.25
CA LEU A 526 3.85 12.29 -14.81
C LEU A 526 5.30 12.04 -15.30
N ASN A 527 5.97 10.96 -14.87
CA ASN A 527 7.38 10.70 -15.20
C ASN A 527 7.61 10.15 -16.62
N PHE A 528 6.56 9.66 -17.30
CA PHE A 528 6.65 9.09 -18.65
C PHE A 528 5.48 9.54 -19.53
N LYS A 529 5.65 9.38 -20.84
CA LYS A 529 4.59 9.54 -21.85
C LYS A 529 4.24 8.17 -22.41
N VAL A 530 2.95 7.88 -22.57
CA VAL A 530 2.48 6.76 -23.39
C VAL A 530 2.31 7.24 -24.83
N HIS A 531 2.58 6.37 -25.79
CA HIS A 531 2.41 6.63 -27.22
C HIS A 531 1.34 5.68 -27.80
N ASP A 532 0.55 6.17 -28.75
CA ASP A 532 -0.26 5.31 -29.61
C ASP A 532 0.64 4.90 -30.80
N ASP A 533 1.10 3.65 -30.82
CA ASP A 533 1.87 3.06 -31.94
C ASP A 533 0.94 2.58 -33.08
N GLN A 534 -0.06 3.42 -33.44
CA GLN A 534 -1.06 3.21 -34.49
C GLN A 534 -0.94 4.24 -35.61
#